data_AF-A0A9X4HXP8-F1
#
_entry.id   AF-A0A9X4HXP8-F1
#
_cell.length_a   1.000
_cell.length_b   1.000
_cell.length_c   1.000
_cell.angle_alpha   90.00
_cell.angle_beta   90.00
_cell.angle_gamma   90.00
#
_symmetry.space_group_name_H-M   'P 1'
#
loop_
_entity.id
_entity.type
_entity.pdbx_description
1 polymer ?
#
loop_
_entity_poly.entity_id
_entity_poly.type
_entity_poly.pdbx_seq_one_letter_code
_entity_poly.pdbx_strand_id
1 'polypeptide(L)'
;CATEGHDVIASFINIDTLLYRKAWIAFANDPWPRAVLDRYRQGIADSDPAALARFVEVDLNTARNDPASLGIAMTDSFRFGLEQVLEFSTFSSARFTSVHGFYSRLGRWHETRTHVRNVIQQEQLPNGLLALTLPDPVGMVMELNAQRTGWVQALQEWRAQPQRHFEYFTSQALLGIRELHAAMAAVQGAEDAQREARQVEQWNDSPIAAKAYLPP
;
A
#
# COMPACT_ATOMS: atom_id res chain seq x y z
N CYS A 1 -30.40 -9.14 -13.51
CA CYS A 1 -29.95 -8.57 -12.22
C CYS A 1 -29.56 -7.10 -12.35
N ALA A 2 -28.58 -6.72 -13.17
CA ALA A 2 -28.20 -5.32 -13.36
C ALA A 2 -29.34 -4.47 -13.99
N THR A 3 -30.00 -4.99 -15.03
CA THR A 3 -31.16 -4.34 -15.68
C THR A 3 -32.32 -4.11 -14.71
N GLU A 4 -32.53 -5.04 -13.78
CA GLU A 4 -33.59 -4.98 -12.76
C GLU A 4 -33.17 -4.20 -11.51
N GLY A 5 -31.97 -3.63 -11.47
CA GLY A 5 -31.49 -2.85 -10.33
C GLY A 5 -31.17 -3.64 -9.06
N HIS A 6 -31.16 -4.98 -9.11
CA HIS A 6 -30.97 -5.82 -7.92
C HIS A 6 -29.60 -5.62 -7.24
N ASP A 7 -28.59 -5.24 -8.01
CA ASP A 7 -27.25 -4.93 -7.49
C ASP A 7 -27.23 -3.66 -6.62
N VAL A 8 -28.12 -2.69 -6.90
CA VAL A 8 -28.29 -1.50 -6.05
C VAL A 8 -28.89 -1.93 -4.72
N ILE A 9 -29.99 -2.67 -4.74
CA ILE A 9 -30.71 -3.10 -3.53
C ILE A 9 -29.80 -3.98 -2.65
N ALA A 10 -29.07 -4.92 -3.26
CA ALA A 10 -28.15 -5.81 -2.56
C ALA A 10 -26.95 -5.09 -1.91
N SER A 11 -26.76 -3.79 -2.16
CA SER A 11 -25.70 -2.98 -1.55
C SER A 11 -26.09 -2.37 -0.21
N PHE A 12 -27.34 -2.54 0.22
CA PHE A 12 -27.85 -2.00 1.49
C PHE A 12 -28.10 -3.13 2.49
N ILE A 13 -27.85 -2.82 3.76
CA ILE A 13 -28.23 -3.67 4.90
C ILE A 13 -29.36 -2.98 5.66
N ASN A 14 -30.36 -3.76 6.08
CA ASN A 14 -31.47 -3.27 6.88
C ASN A 14 -31.34 -3.83 8.29
N ILE A 15 -31.35 -2.94 9.29
CA ILE A 15 -31.29 -3.31 10.70
C ILE A 15 -32.53 -2.76 11.39
N ASP A 16 -33.25 -3.62 12.10
CA ASP A 16 -34.44 -3.23 12.84
C ASP A 16 -34.05 -2.42 14.09
N THR A 17 -34.24 -1.11 14.01
CA THR A 17 -33.95 -0.16 15.08
C THR A 17 -34.96 -0.19 16.22
N LEU A 18 -36.11 -0.86 16.07
CA LEU A 18 -37.07 -1.08 17.14
C LEU A 18 -36.64 -2.24 18.04
N LEU A 19 -35.96 -3.24 17.46
CA LEU A 19 -35.45 -4.41 18.19
C LEU A 19 -34.04 -4.18 18.76
N TYR A 20 -33.18 -3.48 18.03
CA TYR A 20 -31.78 -3.29 18.38
C TYR A 20 -31.44 -1.82 18.58
N ARG A 21 -30.65 -1.52 19.61
CA ARG A 21 -30.14 -0.15 19.87
C ARG A 21 -28.72 0.09 19.37
N LYS A 22 -27.91 -0.95 19.31
CA LYS A 22 -26.50 -0.87 18.92
C LYS A 22 -26.16 -1.96 17.92
N ALA A 23 -25.25 -1.65 17.01
CA ALA A 23 -24.64 -2.62 16.11
C ALA A 23 -23.12 -2.49 16.15
N TRP A 24 -22.44 -3.64 16.03
CA TRP A 24 -20.99 -3.72 15.84
C TRP A 24 -20.77 -4.19 14.41
N ILE A 25 -20.29 -3.30 13.55
CA ILE A 25 -20.17 -3.57 12.10
C ILE A 25 -18.70 -3.67 11.73
N ALA A 26 -18.34 -4.74 11.01
CA ALA A 26 -16.99 -4.94 10.49
C ALA A 26 -17.05 -5.46 9.06
N PHE A 27 -16.05 -5.09 8.27
CA PHE A 27 -15.86 -5.65 6.94
C PHE A 27 -15.26 -7.06 7.03
N ALA A 28 -15.76 -7.99 6.21
CA ALA A 28 -15.16 -9.31 6.06
C ALA A 28 -15.18 -9.68 4.57
N ASN A 29 -14.04 -10.07 4.02
CA ASN A 29 -13.95 -10.52 2.63
C ASN A 29 -14.64 -11.87 2.43
N ASP A 30 -14.49 -12.77 3.41
CA ASP A 30 -15.12 -14.08 3.43
C ASP A 30 -16.05 -14.23 4.64
N PRO A 31 -17.15 -15.00 4.52
CA PRO A 31 -18.01 -15.31 5.65
C PRO A 31 -17.22 -15.93 6.80
N TRP A 32 -17.31 -15.31 7.99
CA TRP A 32 -16.63 -15.84 9.15
C TRP A 32 -17.26 -17.15 9.64
N PRO A 33 -16.44 -18.19 9.91
CA PRO A 33 -16.93 -19.39 10.56
C PRO A 33 -17.58 -19.09 11.91
N ARG A 34 -18.52 -19.94 12.33
CA ARG A 34 -19.28 -19.70 13.55
C ARG A 34 -18.40 -19.51 14.79
N ALA A 35 -17.35 -20.31 14.91
CA ALA A 35 -16.38 -20.20 15.99
C ALA A 35 -15.67 -18.83 16.05
N VAL A 36 -15.43 -18.20 14.90
CA VAL A 36 -14.84 -16.85 14.83
C VAL A 36 -15.85 -15.80 15.27
N LEU A 37 -17.10 -15.92 14.84
CA LEU A 37 -18.19 -15.04 15.27
C LEU A 37 -18.42 -15.11 16.77
N ASP A 38 -18.45 -16.31 17.35
CA ASP A 38 -18.67 -16.50 18.78
C ASP A 38 -17.49 -15.93 19.61
N ARG A 39 -16.24 -16.06 19.13
CA ARG A 39 -15.07 -15.41 19.75
C ARG A 39 -15.17 -13.88 19.71
N TYR A 40 -15.55 -13.30 18.58
CA TYR A 40 -15.74 -11.83 18.52
C TYR A 40 -16.88 -11.38 19.41
N ARG A 41 -17.99 -12.11 19.46
CA ARG A 41 -19.12 -11.80 20.35
C ARG A 41 -18.67 -11.82 21.81
N GLN A 42 -17.89 -12.84 22.21
CA GLN A 42 -17.34 -12.92 23.56
C GLN A 42 -16.36 -11.77 23.83
N GLY A 43 -15.42 -11.52 22.93
CA GLY A 43 -14.47 -10.41 23.08
C GLY A 43 -15.15 -9.04 23.19
N ILE A 44 -16.21 -8.78 22.42
CA ILE A 44 -17.02 -7.56 22.56
C ILE A 44 -17.71 -7.50 23.93
N ALA A 45 -18.29 -8.60 24.40
CA ALA A 45 -18.93 -8.66 25.71
C ALA A 45 -17.94 -8.42 26.86
N ASP A 46 -16.71 -8.94 26.71
CA ASP A 46 -15.61 -8.79 27.67
C ASP A 46 -14.87 -7.44 27.51
N SER A 47 -15.28 -6.60 26.56
CA SER A 47 -14.63 -5.32 26.22
C SER A 47 -13.15 -5.46 25.84
N ASP A 48 -12.78 -6.57 25.16
CA ASP A 48 -11.42 -6.81 24.66
C ASP A 48 -11.03 -5.76 23.60
N PRO A 49 -9.99 -4.94 23.84
CA PRO A 49 -9.57 -3.91 22.89
C PRO A 49 -9.25 -4.44 21.49
N ALA A 50 -8.70 -5.66 21.39
CA ALA A 50 -8.34 -6.24 20.10
C ALA A 50 -9.57 -6.61 19.27
N ALA A 51 -10.58 -7.19 19.92
CA ALA A 51 -11.88 -7.44 19.30
C ALA A 51 -12.57 -6.12 18.90
N LEU A 52 -12.62 -5.13 19.79
CA LEU A 52 -13.29 -3.85 19.55
C LEU A 52 -12.65 -3.07 18.39
N ALA A 53 -11.32 -3.07 18.28
CA ALA A 53 -10.61 -2.37 17.20
C ALA A 53 -10.97 -2.85 15.79
N ARG A 54 -11.58 -4.04 15.65
CA ARG A 54 -12.00 -4.58 14.35
C ARG A 54 -13.35 -4.05 13.86
N PHE A 55 -14.17 -3.52 14.76
CA PHE A 55 -15.55 -3.14 14.51
C PHE A 55 -15.75 -1.63 14.68
N VAL A 56 -16.75 -1.12 13.98
CA VAL A 56 -17.33 0.20 14.23
C VAL A 56 -18.59 -0.01 15.06
N GLU A 57 -18.62 0.56 16.27
CA GLU A 57 -19.83 0.63 17.06
C GLU A 57 -20.75 1.71 16.48
N VAL A 58 -22.01 1.35 16.28
CA VAL A 58 -23.04 2.22 15.72
C VAL A 58 -24.21 2.28 16.69
N ASP A 59 -24.51 3.47 17.20
CA ASP A 59 -25.79 3.74 17.84
C ASP A 59 -26.87 3.83 16.75
N LEU A 60 -27.82 2.90 16.78
CA LEU A 60 -28.79 2.74 15.71
C LEU A 60 -29.86 3.84 15.72
N ASN A 61 -30.10 4.47 16.86
CA ASN A 61 -31.00 5.61 16.95
C ASN A 61 -30.37 6.86 16.31
N THR A 62 -29.09 7.11 16.58
CA THR A 62 -28.31 8.15 15.89
C THR A 62 -28.17 7.83 14.41
N ALA A 63 -27.87 6.59 14.01
CA ALA A 63 -27.79 6.21 12.59
C ALA A 63 -29.09 6.46 11.82
N ARG A 64 -30.25 6.27 12.47
CA ARG A 64 -31.57 6.52 11.87
C ARG A 64 -31.91 8.00 11.79
N ASN A 65 -31.62 8.77 12.84
CA ASN A 65 -32.13 10.14 12.98
C ASN A 65 -31.08 11.22 12.66
N ASP A 66 -29.79 10.91 12.76
CA ASP A 66 -28.69 11.84 12.47
C ASP A 66 -27.49 11.08 11.84
N PRO A 67 -27.67 10.51 10.63
CA PRO A 67 -26.63 9.72 9.97
C PRO A 67 -25.35 10.51 9.68
N ALA A 68 -25.44 11.83 9.50
CA ALA A 68 -24.29 12.69 9.21
C ALA A 68 -23.28 12.77 10.38
N SER A 69 -23.73 12.50 11.61
CA SER A 69 -22.85 12.48 12.79
C SER A 69 -21.95 11.22 12.85
N LEU A 70 -22.35 10.14 12.17
CA LEU A 70 -21.64 8.85 12.19
C LEU A 70 -20.88 8.56 10.90
N GLY A 71 -21.27 9.18 9.79
CA GLY A 71 -20.70 8.93 8.47
C GLY A 71 -21.32 9.84 7.42
N ILE A 72 -21.55 9.29 6.24
CA ILE A 72 -22.14 10.05 5.14
C ILE A 72 -23.66 9.90 5.19
N ALA A 73 -24.38 11.02 5.26
CA ALA A 73 -25.83 11.03 5.09
C ALA A 73 -26.21 10.98 3.61
N MET A 74 -26.70 9.82 3.17
CA MET A 74 -27.24 9.61 1.83
C MET A 74 -28.65 10.20 1.72
N THR A 75 -28.75 11.33 1.04
CA THR A 75 -29.99 12.09 0.86
C THR A 75 -30.54 11.96 -0.57
N ASP A 76 -31.74 12.47 -0.84
CA ASP A 76 -32.29 12.58 -2.21
C ASP A 76 -31.65 13.73 -3.04
N SER A 77 -30.44 14.16 -2.68
CA SER A 77 -29.67 15.07 -3.50
C SER A 77 -29.17 14.40 -4.79
N PHE A 78 -28.75 15.20 -5.77
CA PHE A 78 -28.30 14.71 -7.09
C PHE A 78 -27.20 13.64 -7.01
N ARG A 79 -26.29 13.73 -6.02
CA ARG A 79 -25.21 12.76 -5.78
C ARG A 79 -25.35 11.96 -4.49
N PHE A 80 -26.47 12.14 -3.78
CA PHE A 80 -26.79 11.39 -2.55
C PHE A 80 -25.62 11.29 -1.55
N GLY A 81 -24.76 12.31 -1.51
CA GLY A 81 -23.61 12.42 -0.61
C GLY A 81 -22.39 11.54 -0.93
N LEU A 82 -22.40 10.73 -2.01
CA LEU A 82 -21.32 9.78 -2.31
C LEU A 82 -20.31 10.29 -3.36
N GLU A 83 -20.25 11.60 -3.63
CA GLU A 83 -19.29 12.18 -4.58
C GLU A 83 -17.81 11.97 -4.22
N GLN A 84 -17.50 11.71 -2.95
CA GLN A 84 -16.14 11.41 -2.48
C GLN A 84 -15.79 9.91 -2.56
N VAL A 85 -16.79 9.06 -2.83
CA VAL A 85 -16.59 7.62 -2.99
C VAL A 85 -16.11 7.34 -4.42
N LEU A 86 -15.02 6.59 -4.55
CA LEU A 86 -14.31 6.41 -5.81
C LEU A 86 -15.22 5.78 -6.88
N GLU A 87 -15.97 4.75 -6.50
CA GLU A 87 -16.89 4.03 -7.37
C GLU A 87 -17.98 4.94 -7.96
N PHE A 88 -18.40 5.98 -7.23
CA PHE A 88 -19.42 6.94 -7.66
C PHE A 88 -18.84 8.21 -8.30
N SER A 89 -17.51 8.33 -8.42
CA SER A 89 -16.85 9.54 -8.94
C SER A 89 -15.99 9.30 -10.19
N THR A 90 -15.58 8.06 -10.48
CA THR A 90 -14.79 7.74 -11.68
C THR A 90 -15.25 6.46 -12.41
N PHE A 91 -15.05 6.43 -13.72
CA PHE A 91 -15.24 5.25 -14.56
C PHE A 91 -14.08 4.26 -14.47
N SER A 92 -12.90 4.71 -14.05
CA SER A 92 -11.70 3.87 -13.96
C SER A 92 -10.85 4.26 -12.76
N SER A 93 -10.29 3.24 -12.11
CA SER A 93 -9.32 3.44 -11.04
C SER A 93 -7.95 3.84 -11.57
N ALA A 94 -7.68 3.72 -12.89
CA ALA A 94 -6.48 3.99 -13.73
C ALA A 94 -5.11 4.24 -13.06
N ARG A 95 -5.05 5.02 -11.99
CA ARG A 95 -3.89 5.29 -11.14
C ARG A 95 -3.74 4.34 -9.94
N PHE A 96 -4.73 3.49 -9.69
CA PHE A 96 -4.78 2.53 -8.59
C PHE A 96 -5.29 1.19 -9.13
N THR A 97 -4.39 0.21 -9.24
CA THR A 97 -4.80 -1.17 -9.55
C THR A 97 -4.99 -1.90 -8.23
N SER A 98 -6.25 -2.02 -7.81
CA SER A 98 -6.63 -2.76 -6.61
C SER A 98 -6.50 -4.25 -6.84
N VAL A 99 -6.00 -4.99 -5.85
CA VAL A 99 -6.06 -6.47 -5.87
C VAL A 99 -7.48 -6.99 -5.65
N HIS A 100 -8.36 -6.17 -5.11
CA HIS A 100 -9.78 -6.45 -4.94
C HIS A 100 -10.63 -6.07 -6.16
N GLY A 101 -9.98 -5.53 -7.20
CA GLY A 101 -10.65 -5.00 -8.38
C GLY A 101 -11.29 -3.64 -8.13
N PHE A 102 -11.79 -3.03 -9.20
CA PHE A 102 -12.52 -1.77 -9.14
C PHE A 102 -13.79 -1.90 -9.97
N TYR A 103 -14.93 -1.56 -9.37
CA TYR A 103 -16.23 -1.67 -10.01
C TYR A 103 -16.93 -0.32 -9.96
N SER A 104 -16.79 0.45 -11.06
CA SER A 104 -17.44 1.75 -11.16
C SER A 104 -18.96 1.62 -11.02
N ARG A 105 -19.54 2.49 -10.19
CA ARG A 105 -20.97 2.68 -9.99
C ARG A 105 -21.47 4.01 -10.55
N LEU A 106 -20.60 4.77 -11.23
CA LEU A 106 -20.93 6.07 -11.80
C LEU A 106 -22.14 6.00 -12.76
N GLY A 107 -22.25 4.92 -13.54
CA GLY A 107 -23.40 4.68 -14.43
C GLY A 107 -24.70 4.29 -13.70
N ARG A 108 -24.66 3.97 -12.41
CA ARG A 108 -25.80 3.49 -11.59
C ARG A 108 -26.36 4.53 -10.65
N TRP A 109 -25.97 5.79 -10.85
CA TRP A 109 -26.31 6.91 -9.98
C TRP A 109 -27.83 7.15 -9.89
N HIS A 110 -28.55 7.01 -11.00
CA HIS A 110 -29.98 7.29 -11.07
C HIS A 110 -30.78 6.23 -10.31
N GLU A 111 -30.46 4.96 -10.51
CA GLU A 111 -31.07 3.82 -9.84
C GLU A 111 -30.77 3.85 -8.34
N THR A 112 -29.53 4.14 -7.96
CA THR A 112 -29.11 4.28 -6.55
C THR A 112 -29.87 5.41 -5.88
N ARG A 113 -29.93 6.59 -6.49
CA ARG A 113 -30.67 7.73 -5.96
C ARG A 113 -32.17 7.42 -5.81
N THR A 114 -32.75 6.75 -6.81
CA THR A 114 -34.18 6.39 -6.78
C THR A 114 -34.46 5.42 -5.64
N HIS A 115 -33.60 4.42 -5.44
CA HIS A 115 -33.70 3.51 -4.31
C HIS A 115 -33.59 4.24 -2.97
N VAL A 116 -32.57 5.10 -2.80
CA VAL A 116 -32.38 5.95 -1.61
C VAL A 116 -33.62 6.80 -1.31
N ARG A 117 -34.17 7.50 -2.32
CA ARG A 117 -35.40 8.29 -2.18
C ARG A 117 -36.57 7.44 -1.70
N ASN A 118 -36.77 6.26 -2.31
CA ASN A 118 -37.88 5.39 -1.96
C ASN A 118 -37.76 4.89 -0.51
N VAL A 119 -36.57 4.48 -0.09
CA VAL A 119 -36.33 4.04 1.30
C VAL A 119 -36.54 5.19 2.29
N ILE A 120 -36.05 6.40 1.98
CA ILE A 120 -36.27 7.59 2.81
C ILE A 120 -37.76 7.84 3.04
N GLN A 121 -38.58 7.74 1.99
CA GLN A 121 -40.01 7.97 2.08
C GLN A 121 -40.73 6.84 2.82
N GLN A 122 -40.40 5.58 2.53
CA GLN A 122 -41.02 4.40 3.14
C GLN A 122 -40.72 4.30 4.63
N GLU A 123 -39.46 4.49 5.00
CA GLU A 123 -38.98 4.35 6.38
C GLU A 123 -39.01 5.67 7.17
N GLN A 124 -39.48 6.77 6.55
CA GLN A 124 -39.56 8.10 7.17
C GLN A 124 -38.22 8.54 7.78
N LEU A 125 -37.19 8.60 6.93
CA LEU A 125 -35.81 8.95 7.31
C LEU A 125 -35.48 10.39 6.86
N PRO A 126 -35.94 11.44 7.58
CA PRO A 126 -35.87 12.82 7.09
C PRO A 126 -34.44 13.31 6.83
N ASN A 127 -33.44 12.72 7.51
CA ASN A 127 -32.03 13.09 7.39
C ASN A 127 -31.22 12.14 6.50
N GLY A 128 -31.88 11.24 5.77
CA GLY A 128 -31.25 10.32 4.83
C GLY A 128 -30.87 8.95 5.43
N LEU A 129 -30.16 8.13 4.64
CA LEU A 129 -29.60 6.86 5.08
C LEU A 129 -28.14 7.02 5.49
N LEU A 130 -27.63 6.15 6.37
CA LEU A 130 -26.22 6.12 6.74
C LEU A 130 -25.41 5.32 5.70
N ALA A 131 -24.39 5.95 5.11
CA ALA A 131 -23.25 5.28 4.51
C ALA A 131 -22.06 5.32 5.49
N LEU A 132 -21.58 4.14 5.87
CA LEU A 132 -20.54 3.98 6.88
C LEU A 132 -19.24 3.44 6.25
N THR A 133 -18.12 4.10 6.54
CA THR A 133 -16.80 3.61 6.18
C THR A 133 -16.34 2.59 7.22
N LEU A 134 -16.01 1.38 6.77
CA LEU A 134 -15.50 0.31 7.64
C LEU A 134 -13.99 0.13 7.46
N PRO A 135 -13.22 -0.05 8.54
CA PRO A 135 -11.81 -0.39 8.43
C PRO A 135 -11.65 -1.82 7.89
N ASP A 136 -10.82 -1.96 6.85
CA ASP A 136 -10.32 -3.25 6.37
C ASP A 136 -8.79 -3.30 6.47
N PRO A 137 -8.24 -3.58 7.66
CA PRO A 137 -6.78 -3.62 7.84
C PRO A 137 -6.12 -4.74 7.03
N VAL A 138 -6.84 -5.85 6.80
CA VAL A 138 -6.30 -6.97 6.02
C VAL A 138 -6.26 -6.60 4.54
N GLY A 139 -7.35 -6.04 3.99
CA GLY A 139 -7.38 -5.48 2.64
C GLY A 139 -6.29 -4.47 2.40
N MET A 140 -6.11 -3.52 3.32
CA MET A 140 -5.06 -2.50 3.22
C MET A 140 -3.65 -3.11 3.13
N VAL A 141 -3.35 -4.12 3.95
CA VAL A 141 -2.07 -4.82 3.90
C VAL A 141 -1.88 -5.56 2.58
N MET A 142 -2.94 -6.20 2.06
CA MET A 142 -2.89 -6.88 0.77
C MET A 142 -2.61 -5.89 -0.38
N GLU A 143 -3.29 -4.75 -0.39
CA GLU A 143 -3.05 -3.68 -1.37
C GLU A 143 -1.62 -3.14 -1.33
N LEU A 144 -1.11 -2.83 -0.12
CA LEU A 144 0.26 -2.35 0.05
C LEU A 144 1.30 -3.38 -0.41
N ASN A 145 1.09 -4.66 -0.06
CA ASN A 145 1.99 -5.73 -0.48
C ASN A 145 1.96 -5.96 -2.00
N ALA A 146 0.80 -5.83 -2.62
CA ALA A 146 0.66 -5.94 -4.07
C ALA A 146 1.40 -4.81 -4.78
N GLN A 147 1.22 -3.56 -4.33
CA GLN A 147 1.97 -2.43 -4.87
C GLN A 147 3.47 -2.62 -4.70
N ARG A 148 3.92 -3.03 -3.51
CA ARG A 148 5.35 -3.33 -3.25
C ARG A 148 5.89 -4.37 -4.23
N THR A 149 5.16 -5.45 -4.42
CA THR A 149 5.57 -6.55 -5.31
C THR A 149 5.58 -6.10 -6.77
N GLY A 150 4.58 -5.34 -7.20
CA GLY A 150 4.53 -4.75 -8.53
C GLY A 150 5.73 -3.84 -8.82
N TRP A 151 6.14 -3.00 -7.87
CA TRP A 151 7.34 -2.15 -8.02
C TRP A 151 8.63 -2.97 -8.10
N VAL A 152 8.77 -4.01 -7.28
CA VAL A 152 9.95 -4.91 -7.34
C VAL A 152 10.02 -5.61 -8.70
N GLN A 153 8.89 -6.11 -9.19
CA GLN A 153 8.81 -6.75 -10.51
C GLN A 153 9.16 -5.76 -11.62
N ALA A 154 8.56 -4.57 -11.63
CA ALA A 154 8.86 -3.54 -12.63
C ALA A 154 10.35 -3.16 -12.64
N LEU A 155 10.98 -3.08 -11.46
CA LEU A 155 12.42 -2.85 -11.34
C LEU A 155 13.25 -4.02 -11.92
N GLN A 156 12.85 -5.26 -11.64
CA GLN A 156 13.52 -6.44 -12.19
C GLN A 156 13.40 -6.49 -13.71
N GLU A 157 12.21 -6.24 -14.26
CA GLU A 157 11.98 -6.15 -15.71
C GLU A 157 12.81 -5.04 -16.35
N TRP A 158 12.89 -3.87 -15.71
CA TRP A 158 13.73 -2.76 -16.17
C TRP A 158 15.22 -3.13 -16.18
N ARG A 159 15.72 -3.82 -15.14
CA ARG A 159 17.11 -4.31 -15.06
C ARG A 159 17.41 -5.43 -16.05
N ALA A 160 16.40 -6.23 -16.40
CA ALA A 160 16.52 -7.33 -17.33
C ALA A 160 16.55 -6.88 -18.80
N GLN A 161 16.24 -5.61 -19.09
CA GLN A 161 16.35 -5.07 -20.44
C GLN A 161 17.79 -5.23 -20.96
N PRO A 162 18.02 -5.82 -22.15
CA PRO A 162 19.36 -6.15 -22.63
C PRO A 162 20.33 -4.97 -22.62
N GLN A 163 19.87 -3.78 -23.02
CA GLN A 163 20.69 -2.56 -23.01
C GLN A 163 21.11 -2.17 -21.59
N ARG A 164 20.19 -2.19 -20.62
CA ARG A 164 20.47 -1.85 -19.22
C ARG A 164 21.40 -2.85 -18.58
N HIS A 165 21.17 -4.12 -18.87
CA HIS A 165 22.03 -5.21 -18.43
C HIS A 165 23.45 -5.00 -18.96
N PHE A 166 23.61 -4.78 -20.27
CA PHE A 166 24.91 -4.53 -20.91
C PHE A 166 25.64 -3.31 -20.33
N GLU A 167 24.93 -2.18 -20.15
CA GLU A 167 25.47 -0.96 -19.52
C GLU A 167 25.98 -1.25 -18.11
N TYR A 168 25.20 -1.97 -17.31
CA TYR A 168 25.59 -2.35 -15.95
C TYR A 168 26.82 -3.26 -15.94
N PHE A 169 26.85 -4.33 -16.75
CA PHE A 169 28.01 -5.24 -16.84
C PHE A 169 29.27 -4.52 -17.28
N THR A 170 29.16 -3.63 -18.27
CA THR A 170 30.28 -2.82 -18.74
C THR A 170 30.81 -1.92 -17.63
N SER A 171 29.91 -1.26 -16.89
CA SER A 171 30.28 -0.42 -15.74
C SER A 171 30.99 -1.23 -14.64
N GLN A 172 30.47 -2.41 -14.28
CA GLN A 172 31.10 -3.28 -13.29
C GLN A 172 32.47 -3.79 -13.75
N ALA A 173 32.63 -4.14 -15.03
CA ALA A 173 33.91 -4.54 -15.59
C ALA A 173 34.96 -3.42 -15.52
N LEU A 174 34.56 -2.18 -15.83
CA LEU A 174 35.45 -1.01 -15.74
C LEU A 174 35.87 -0.72 -14.29
N LEU A 175 34.97 -0.87 -13.33
CA LEU A 175 35.31 -0.74 -11.90
C LEU A 175 36.31 -1.82 -11.47
N GLY A 176 36.08 -3.08 -11.85
CA GLY A 176 37.01 -4.18 -11.56
C GLY A 176 38.39 -3.98 -12.18
N ILE A 177 38.47 -3.51 -13.43
CA ILE A 177 39.75 -3.17 -14.09
C ILE A 177 40.47 -2.06 -13.30
N ARG A 178 39.73 -1.03 -12.87
CA ARG A 178 40.30 0.07 -12.08
C ARG A 178 40.85 -0.42 -10.74
N GLU A 179 40.12 -1.28 -10.04
CA GLU A 179 40.55 -1.87 -8.79
C GLU A 179 41.81 -2.72 -8.97
N LEU A 180 41.86 -3.53 -10.04
CA LEU A 180 43.04 -4.33 -10.40
C LEU A 180 44.26 -3.44 -10.66
N HIS A 181 44.11 -2.39 -11.47
CA HIS A 181 45.20 -1.45 -11.75
C HIS A 181 45.71 -0.76 -10.49
N ALA A 182 44.80 -0.35 -9.59
CA ALA A 182 45.18 0.25 -8.32
C ALA A 182 45.97 -0.73 -7.44
N ALA A 183 45.54 -1.99 -7.37
CA ALA A 183 46.25 -3.03 -6.62
C ALA A 183 47.64 -3.32 -7.21
N MET A 184 47.75 -3.44 -8.54
CA MET A 184 49.03 -3.64 -9.23
C MET A 184 49.99 -2.47 -9.01
N ALA A 185 49.50 -1.23 -9.14
CA ALA A 185 50.30 -0.04 -8.90
C ALA A 185 50.81 0.05 -7.46
N ALA A 186 50.00 -0.36 -6.48
CA ALA A 186 50.41 -0.41 -5.08
C ALA A 186 51.52 -1.44 -4.82
N VAL A 187 51.40 -2.64 -5.41
CA VAL A 187 52.44 -3.68 -5.31
C VAL A 187 53.73 -3.21 -5.97
N GLN A 188 53.65 -2.70 -7.20
CA GLN A 188 54.82 -2.24 -7.93
C GLN A 188 55.50 -1.06 -7.23
N GLY A 189 54.73 -0.10 -6.71
CA GLY A 189 55.27 1.00 -5.91
C GLY A 189 55.97 0.54 -4.62
N ALA A 190 55.49 -0.52 -3.98
CA ALA A 190 56.16 -1.11 -2.82
C ALA A 190 57.47 -1.81 -3.21
N GLU A 191 57.49 -2.54 -4.32
CA GLU A 191 58.70 -3.18 -4.84
C GLU A 191 59.75 -2.16 -5.29
N ASP A 192 59.32 -1.08 -5.95
CA ASP A 192 60.16 0.04 -6.36
C ASP A 192 60.79 0.73 -5.15
N ALA A 193 59.99 1.05 -4.13
CA ALA A 193 60.49 1.62 -2.88
C ALA A 193 61.50 0.69 -2.18
N GLN A 194 61.27 -0.63 -2.18
CA GLN A 194 62.22 -1.60 -1.63
C GLN A 194 63.50 -1.73 -2.47
N ARG A 195 63.41 -1.56 -3.80
CA ARG A 195 64.59 -1.57 -4.68
C ARG A 195 65.43 -0.31 -4.46
N GLU A 196 64.80 0.86 -4.40
CA GLU A 196 65.45 2.13 -4.10
C GLU A 196 66.12 2.08 -2.73
N ALA A 197 65.42 1.62 -1.68
CA ALA A 197 66.01 1.48 -0.34
C ALA A 197 67.26 0.58 -0.35
N ARG A 198 67.20 -0.57 -1.04
CA ARG A 198 68.36 -1.47 -1.19
C ARG A 198 69.51 -0.83 -1.98
N GLN A 199 69.21 -0.06 -3.03
CA GLN A 199 70.22 0.65 -3.81
C GLN A 199 70.91 1.73 -2.97
N VAL A 200 70.14 2.48 -2.18
CA VAL A 200 70.66 3.48 -1.24
C VAL A 200 71.55 2.81 -0.19
N GLU A 201 71.12 1.69 0.39
CA GLU A 201 71.90 0.91 1.36
C GLU A 201 73.22 0.43 0.76
N GLN A 202 73.18 -0.23 -0.41
CA GLN A 202 74.39 -0.68 -1.12
C GLN A 202 75.33 0.47 -1.50
N TRP A 203 74.79 1.62 -1.90
CA TRP A 203 75.61 2.80 -2.18
C TRP A 203 76.29 3.30 -0.92
N ASN A 204 75.55 3.45 0.19
CA ASN A 204 76.08 3.92 1.47
C ASN A 204 77.20 3.01 2.00
N ASP A 205 77.10 1.70 1.77
CA ASP A 205 78.12 0.72 2.14
C ASP A 205 79.33 0.69 1.17
N SER A 206 79.25 1.39 0.04
CA SER A 206 80.33 1.42 -0.94
C SER A 206 81.45 2.39 -0.53
N PRO A 207 82.73 2.07 -0.83
CA PRO A 207 83.85 2.98 -0.55
C PRO A 207 83.79 4.32 -1.29
N ILE A 208 82.94 4.42 -2.33
CA ILE A 208 82.79 5.59 -3.21
C ILE A 208 81.79 6.59 -2.61
N ALA A 209 80.88 6.15 -1.75
CA ALA A 209 79.80 6.97 -1.16
C ALA A 209 80.33 8.20 -0.41
N ALA A 210 81.50 8.09 0.23
CA ALA A 210 82.13 9.20 0.97
C ALA A 210 82.66 10.33 0.05
N LYS A 211 82.71 10.11 -1.27
CA LYS A 211 83.36 11.00 -2.25
C LYS A 211 82.45 11.47 -3.38
N ALA A 212 81.24 10.89 -3.52
CA ALA A 212 80.30 11.24 -4.58
C ALA A 212 78.85 11.13 -4.08
N TYR A 213 77.95 11.90 -4.69
CA TYR A 213 76.51 11.79 -4.44
C TYR A 213 75.95 10.54 -5.14
N LEU A 214 74.89 9.94 -4.58
CA LEU A 214 74.17 8.84 -5.22
C LEU A 214 73.65 9.34 -6.59
N PRO A 215 74.04 8.69 -7.71
CA PRO A 215 73.54 9.08 -9.03
C PRO A 215 72.00 8.98 -9.09
N PRO A 216 71.33 9.89 -9.81
CA PRO A 216 69.88 9.88 -9.96
C PRO A 216 69.36 8.63 -10.69
#